data_AF-A0A432Q7A0-F1
#
_entry.id   AF-A0A432Q7A0-F1
#
_cell.length_a   1.000
_cell.length_b   1.000
_cell.length_c   1.000
_cell.angle_alpha   90.00
_cell.angle_beta   90.00
_cell.angle_gamma   90.00
#
_symmetry.space_group_name_H-M   'P 1'
#
loop_
_entity.id
_entity.type
_entity.pdbx_description
1 polymer ?
#
loop_
_entity_poly.entity_id
_entity_poly.type
_entity_poly.pdbx_seq_one_letter_code
_entity_poly.pdbx_strand_id
1 'polypeptide(L)'
;MRRRIFIPRSYKPSELQCERALCVTPDEAAGIISSSKAVLITGGLLLEREELVKYAVKLSKFMPVIATGASSKPLLENGVMPLTKVFTLHHIIQFVEDGGWKPLRRCDLLVFLGVQPYYLSRVLSSLRHFSKIKTLNIDELYQPNADYSLSAISMLINEKLCSGCGDCVAVCRTMSKGLAINVVGGKIYVKPELCVGCGMCAEFCSRGAIVFEKGDGLHSLMLEELVRCLEASAVYLSPENFKNSQTSL
;
A
#
# COMPACT_ATOMS: atom_id res chain seq x y z
N MET A 1 -0.20 -25.78 -4.46
CA MET A 1 -0.75 -24.48 -4.01
C MET A 1 0.21 -23.41 -4.50
N ARG A 2 -0.29 -22.31 -5.07
CA ARG A 2 0.56 -21.16 -5.45
C ARG A 2 0.41 -20.11 -4.36
N ARG A 3 1.52 -19.65 -3.80
CA ARG A 3 1.56 -18.58 -2.80
C ARG A 3 2.08 -17.31 -3.45
N ARG A 4 1.35 -16.20 -3.29
CA ARG A 4 1.71 -14.88 -3.81
C ARG A 4 2.33 -14.06 -2.69
N ILE A 5 3.46 -13.43 -2.96
CA ILE A 5 4.18 -12.58 -2.02
C ILE A 5 4.42 -11.24 -2.71
N PHE A 6 3.89 -10.15 -2.16
CA PHE A 6 4.17 -8.81 -2.67
C PHE A 6 5.58 -8.39 -2.26
N ILE A 7 6.32 -7.79 -3.20
CA ILE A 7 7.73 -7.41 -3.01
C ILE A 7 7.84 -5.91 -3.19
N PRO A 8 8.48 -5.16 -2.28
CA PRO A 8 8.59 -3.71 -2.37
C PRO A 8 9.36 -3.28 -3.62
N ARG A 9 8.71 -2.50 -4.48
CA ARG A 9 9.35 -1.81 -5.61
C ARG A 9 9.56 -0.34 -5.26
N SER A 10 10.68 -0.03 -4.62
CA SER A 10 11.01 1.36 -4.30
C SER A 10 11.33 2.18 -5.56
N TYR A 11 11.02 3.48 -5.52
CA TYR A 11 11.36 4.42 -6.59
C TYR A 11 12.88 4.58 -6.79
N LYS A 12 13.64 4.68 -5.69
CA LYS A 12 15.11 4.76 -5.72
C LYS A 12 15.73 3.69 -4.82
N PRO A 13 16.74 2.93 -5.30
CA PRO A 13 17.48 1.99 -4.46
C PRO A 13 18.20 2.65 -3.27
N SER A 14 18.52 3.94 -3.38
CA SER A 14 19.21 4.71 -2.34
C SER A 14 18.31 5.13 -1.17
N GLU A 15 17.00 4.93 -1.24
CA GLU A 15 16.08 5.16 -0.11
C GLU A 15 16.06 3.96 0.87
N LEU A 16 17.25 3.47 1.21
CA LEU A 16 17.45 2.47 2.24
C LEU A 16 17.26 3.12 3.62
N GLN A 17 16.12 2.82 4.24
CA GLN A 17 15.85 3.15 5.63
C GLN A 17 16.11 1.95 6.54
N CYS A 18 16.57 2.22 7.77
CA CYS A 18 16.71 1.22 8.82
C CYS A 18 15.35 0.66 9.26
N GLU A 19 14.37 1.53 9.43
CA GLU A 19 12.97 1.17 9.62
C GLU A 19 12.20 1.40 8.33
N ARG A 20 11.43 0.41 7.89
CA ARG A 20 10.72 0.41 6.61
C ARG A 20 9.24 0.17 6.84
N ALA A 21 8.44 0.65 5.89
CA ALA A 21 7.03 0.30 5.79
C ALA A 21 6.81 -1.22 5.84
N LEU A 22 5.67 -1.63 6.37
CA LEU A 22 5.21 -2.99 6.17
C LEU A 22 4.57 -3.09 4.78
N CYS A 23 5.03 -4.06 3.98
CA CYS A 23 4.39 -4.36 2.71
C CYS A 23 3.09 -5.10 3.00
N VAL A 24 1.95 -4.47 2.72
CA VAL A 24 0.62 -5.01 3.02
C VAL A 24 -0.06 -5.51 1.76
N THR A 25 -0.90 -6.53 1.92
CA THR A 25 -1.83 -7.01 0.88
C THR A 25 -3.06 -6.09 0.80
N PRO A 26 -3.82 -6.13 -0.32
CA PRO A 26 -5.07 -5.36 -0.43
C PRO A 26 -6.08 -5.66 0.69
N ASP A 27 -6.15 -6.91 1.15
CA ASP A 27 -7.04 -7.34 2.24
C ASP A 27 -6.61 -6.74 3.59
N GLU A 28 -5.32 -6.83 3.93
CA GLU A 28 -4.76 -6.22 5.15
C GLU A 28 -4.92 -4.68 5.12
N ALA A 29 -4.67 -4.06 3.97
CA ALA A 29 -4.88 -2.63 3.78
C ALA A 29 -6.35 -2.22 3.98
N ALA A 30 -7.30 -3.02 3.46
CA ALA A 30 -8.72 -2.80 3.71
C ALA A 30 -9.05 -2.90 5.20
N GLY A 31 -8.52 -3.91 5.91
CA GLY A 31 -8.69 -4.05 7.35
C GLY A 31 -8.13 -2.87 8.16
N ILE A 32 -6.95 -2.37 7.77
CA ILE A 32 -6.34 -1.17 8.37
C ILE A 32 -7.22 0.06 8.15
N ILE A 33 -7.71 0.28 6.92
CA ILE A 33 -8.58 1.41 6.59
C ILE A 33 -9.91 1.32 7.35
N SER A 34 -10.57 0.16 7.36
CA SER A 34 -11.88 -0.02 8.01
C SER A 34 -11.82 0.10 9.53
N SER A 35 -10.69 -0.22 10.15
CA SER A 35 -10.50 -0.09 11.61
C SER A 35 -10.03 1.30 12.06
N SER A 36 -9.69 2.18 11.12
CA SER A 36 -9.12 3.51 11.39
C SER A 36 -10.07 4.62 10.95
N LYS A 37 -9.89 5.82 11.51
CA LYS A 37 -10.51 7.05 10.99
C LYS A 37 -9.64 7.58 9.85
N ALA A 38 -9.74 6.88 8.72
CA ALA A 38 -8.93 7.13 7.54
C ALA A 38 -9.31 8.43 6.81
N VAL A 39 -8.32 9.10 6.24
CA VAL A 39 -8.52 10.22 5.30
C VAL A 39 -7.67 9.96 4.06
N LEU A 40 -8.29 10.04 2.88
CA LEU A 40 -7.60 9.89 1.60
C LEU A 40 -7.01 11.23 1.17
N ILE A 41 -5.70 11.27 0.94
CA ILE A 41 -4.98 12.40 0.36
C ILE A 41 -4.63 12.06 -1.08
N THR A 42 -5.14 12.87 -2.02
CA THR A 42 -4.84 12.70 -3.44
C THR A 42 -3.80 13.70 -3.94
N GLY A 43 -2.93 13.26 -4.84
CA GLY A 43 -1.86 14.06 -5.44
C GLY A 43 -2.00 14.34 -6.93
N GLY A 44 -1.00 15.02 -7.49
CA GLY A 44 -1.00 15.51 -8.87
C GLY A 44 -1.04 14.44 -9.97
N LEU A 45 -0.67 13.18 -9.69
CA LEU A 45 -0.71 12.11 -10.70
C LEU A 45 -2.14 11.80 -11.18
N LEU A 46 -3.17 12.20 -10.42
CA LEU A 46 -4.57 12.13 -10.86
C LEU A 46 -4.85 12.97 -12.11
N LEU A 47 -4.02 13.98 -12.41
CA LEU A 47 -4.17 14.80 -13.63
C LEU A 47 -3.71 14.06 -14.89
N GLU A 48 -2.81 13.09 -14.73
CA GLU A 48 -2.17 12.39 -15.83
C GLU A 48 -2.73 10.98 -16.02
N ARG A 49 -3.35 10.40 -14.98
CA ARG A 49 -3.83 9.01 -14.96
C ARG A 49 -5.30 8.94 -14.58
N GLU A 50 -6.16 8.76 -15.58
CA GLU A 50 -7.61 8.62 -15.41
C GLU A 50 -7.99 7.42 -14.52
N GLU A 51 -7.24 6.32 -14.61
CA GLU A 51 -7.46 5.14 -13.75
C GLU A 51 -7.36 5.50 -12.25
N LEU A 52 -6.42 6.36 -11.85
CA LEU A 52 -6.31 6.77 -10.45
C LEU A 52 -7.51 7.59 -9.99
N VAL A 53 -8.11 8.39 -10.89
CA VAL A 53 -9.33 9.16 -10.61
C VAL A 53 -10.48 8.21 -10.34
N LYS A 54 -10.66 7.17 -11.17
CA LYS A 54 -11.69 6.13 -10.99
C LYS A 54 -11.57 5.45 -9.61
N TYR A 55 -10.37 5.10 -9.17
CA TYR A 55 -10.18 4.50 -7.84
C TYR A 55 -10.36 5.51 -6.71
N ALA A 56 -9.88 6.75 -6.86
CA ALA A 56 -10.12 7.79 -5.86
C ALA A 56 -11.62 8.05 -5.64
N VAL A 57 -12.41 8.04 -6.71
CA VAL A 57 -13.88 8.14 -6.65
C VAL A 57 -14.49 6.96 -5.90
N LYS A 58 -14.06 5.72 -6.19
CA LYS A 58 -14.53 4.53 -5.46
C LYS A 58 -14.18 4.60 -3.97
N LEU A 59 -12.94 4.97 -3.64
CA LEU A 59 -12.45 5.09 -2.27
C LEU A 59 -13.13 6.22 -1.49
N SER A 60 -13.57 7.29 -2.17
CA SER A 60 -14.28 8.42 -1.55
C SER A 60 -15.58 8.02 -0.85
N LYS A 61 -16.15 6.86 -1.20
CA LYS A 61 -17.35 6.31 -0.55
C LYS A 61 -17.08 5.78 0.87
N PHE A 62 -15.83 5.42 1.16
CA PHE A 62 -15.44 4.81 2.44
C PHE A 62 -14.73 5.78 3.37
N MET A 63 -14.08 6.81 2.82
CA MET A 63 -13.33 7.78 3.60
C MET A 63 -13.38 9.17 2.96
N PRO A 64 -13.34 10.25 3.76
CA PRO A 64 -13.29 11.60 3.23
C PRO A 64 -11.99 11.84 2.45
N VAL A 65 -12.08 12.67 1.42
CA VAL A 65 -10.97 12.97 0.50
C VAL A 65 -10.46 14.38 0.71
N ILE A 66 -9.15 14.55 0.77
CA ILE A 66 -8.43 15.81 0.69
C ILE A 66 -7.69 15.82 -0.64
N ALA A 67 -8.00 16.81 -1.48
CA ALA A 67 -7.32 16.99 -2.74
C ALA A 67 -6.19 18.02 -2.55
N THR A 68 -4.97 17.64 -2.92
CA THR A 68 -3.81 18.54 -2.88
C THR A 68 -3.55 19.14 -4.27
N GLY A 69 -3.27 20.44 -4.30
CA GLY A 69 -3.00 21.18 -5.54
C GLY A 69 -4.11 20.99 -6.58
N ALA A 70 -3.74 20.74 -7.84
CA ALA A 70 -4.70 20.60 -8.94
C ALA A 70 -5.44 19.24 -9.01
N SER A 71 -5.14 18.29 -8.11
CA SER A 71 -5.84 16.99 -8.07
C SER A 71 -7.34 17.10 -7.76
N SER A 72 -7.81 18.27 -7.30
CA SER A 72 -9.23 18.52 -7.06
C SER A 72 -10.05 18.57 -8.34
N LYS A 73 -9.46 18.98 -9.48
CA LYS A 73 -10.20 19.18 -10.72
C LYS A 73 -10.81 17.86 -11.25
N PRO A 74 -10.03 16.77 -11.46
CA PRO A 74 -10.58 15.49 -11.90
C PRO A 74 -11.61 14.90 -10.93
N LEU A 75 -11.44 15.11 -9.62
CA LEU A 75 -12.38 14.62 -8.61
C LEU A 75 -13.74 15.32 -8.70
N LEU A 76 -13.74 16.64 -8.91
CA LEU A 76 -14.97 17.43 -9.04
C LEU A 76 -15.73 17.10 -10.33
N GLU A 77 -15.01 16.91 -11.44
CA GLU A 77 -15.59 16.47 -12.71
C GLU A 77 -16.27 15.10 -12.59
N ASN A 78 -15.82 14.27 -11.65
CA ASN A 78 -16.40 12.96 -11.34
C ASN A 78 -17.34 12.97 -10.10
N GLY A 79 -17.80 14.15 -9.67
CA GLY A 79 -18.84 14.28 -8.64
C GLY A 79 -18.38 14.10 -7.19
N VAL A 80 -17.07 14.03 -6.93
CA VAL A 80 -16.51 13.95 -5.57
C VAL A 80 -16.20 15.36 -5.08
N MET A 81 -16.69 15.71 -3.88
CA MET A 81 -16.36 16.97 -3.22
C MET A 81 -15.28 16.76 -2.14
N PRO A 82 -14.01 17.15 -2.40
CA PRO A 82 -12.97 17.04 -1.38
C PRO A 82 -13.22 18.02 -0.23
N LEU A 83 -12.77 17.65 0.97
CA LEU A 83 -12.82 18.46 2.19
C LEU A 83 -12.09 19.81 2.03
N THR A 84 -11.03 19.82 1.22
CA THR A 84 -10.31 21.03 0.84
C THR A 84 -9.71 20.87 -0.54
N LYS A 85 -9.54 22.01 -1.22
CA LYS A 85 -9.02 22.14 -2.59
C LYS A 85 -7.88 23.15 -2.69
N VAL A 86 -7.58 23.84 -1.59
CA VAL A 86 -6.75 25.05 -1.58
C VAL A 86 -5.33 24.74 -1.11
N PHE A 87 -5.18 23.74 -0.24
CA PHE A 87 -3.92 23.48 0.41
C PHE A 87 -3.00 22.58 -0.42
N THR A 88 -1.71 22.88 -0.37
CA THR A 88 -0.65 22.00 -0.84
C THR A 88 -0.46 20.86 0.16
N LEU A 89 0.19 19.78 -0.27
CA LEU A 89 0.47 18.65 0.62
C LEU A 89 1.30 19.07 1.85
N HIS A 90 2.28 19.97 1.68
CA HIS A 90 3.04 20.54 2.80
C HIS A 90 2.18 21.23 3.85
N HIS A 91 1.21 22.06 3.42
CA HIS A 91 0.29 22.70 4.37
C HIS A 91 -0.57 21.68 5.11
N ILE A 92 -1.04 20.64 4.42
CA ILE A 92 -1.81 19.56 5.05
C ILE A 92 -1.00 18.86 6.13
N ILE A 93 0.27 18.53 5.86
CA ILE A 93 1.16 17.88 6.83
C ILE A 93 1.43 18.78 8.03
N GLN A 94 1.71 20.06 7.78
CA GLN A 94 1.90 21.03 8.86
C GLN A 94 0.68 21.05 9.80
N PHE A 95 -0.54 21.03 9.24
CA PHE A 95 -1.75 20.94 10.06
C PHE A 95 -1.89 19.64 10.84
N VAL A 96 -1.37 18.53 10.32
CA VAL A 96 -1.35 17.23 11.03
C VAL A 96 -0.37 17.29 12.20
N GLU A 97 0.84 17.79 11.96
CA GLU A 97 1.90 17.91 12.97
C GLU A 97 1.50 18.89 14.09
N ASP A 98 0.87 20.01 13.74
CA ASP A 98 0.42 21.02 14.70
C ASP A 98 -0.92 20.65 15.41
N GLY A 99 -1.59 19.56 15.00
CA GLY A 99 -2.94 19.20 15.49
C GLY A 99 -4.03 20.24 15.11
N GLY A 100 -3.76 21.01 14.06
CA GLY A 100 -4.29 22.35 13.85
C GLY A 100 -5.51 22.51 12.95
N TRP A 101 -6.09 21.45 12.37
CA TRP A 101 -7.23 21.57 11.45
C TRP A 101 -8.39 20.63 11.79
N LYS A 102 -9.61 21.16 11.92
CA LYS A 102 -10.80 20.43 12.42
C LYS A 102 -11.03 19.07 11.74
N PRO A 103 -10.95 18.93 10.40
CA PRO A 103 -11.14 17.65 9.73
C PRO A 103 -10.04 16.61 10.04
N LEU A 104 -8.82 17.05 10.34
CA LEU A 104 -7.68 16.14 10.63
C LEU A 104 -7.49 15.87 12.12
N ARG A 105 -8.12 16.63 13.01
CA ARG A 105 -7.99 16.46 14.48
C ARG A 105 -8.41 15.09 15.01
N ARG A 106 -9.25 14.35 14.28
CA ARG A 106 -9.74 13.02 14.67
C ARG A 106 -9.24 11.91 13.75
N CYS A 107 -8.36 12.24 12.81
CA CYS A 107 -7.77 11.28 11.90
C CYS A 107 -6.60 10.56 12.58
N ASP A 108 -6.54 9.24 12.43
CA ASP A 108 -5.44 8.40 12.92
C ASP A 108 -4.71 7.67 11.77
N LEU A 109 -5.23 7.74 10.54
CA LEU A 109 -4.65 7.13 9.34
C LEU A 109 -4.75 8.06 8.12
N LEU A 110 -3.61 8.39 7.52
CA LEU A 110 -3.54 9.05 6.22
C LEU A 110 -3.28 8.02 5.12
N VAL A 111 -4.15 8.00 4.12
CA VAL A 111 -4.02 7.14 2.94
C VAL A 111 -3.59 8.01 1.76
N PHE A 112 -2.52 7.66 1.06
CA PHE A 112 -1.97 8.44 -0.05
C PHE A 112 -2.19 7.76 -1.40
N LEU A 113 -2.70 8.51 -2.37
CA LEU A 113 -2.90 8.07 -3.75
C LEU A 113 -2.55 9.17 -4.75
N GLY A 114 -1.80 8.81 -5.79
CA GLY A 114 -1.44 9.67 -6.90
C GLY A 114 -0.48 10.80 -6.53
N VAL A 115 0.37 10.62 -5.52
CA VAL A 115 1.40 11.63 -5.19
C VAL A 115 2.70 11.25 -5.90
N GLN A 116 3.44 12.26 -6.39
CA GLN A 116 4.75 12.00 -6.98
C GLN A 116 5.68 11.29 -5.97
N PRO A 117 6.33 10.17 -6.35
CA PRO A 117 6.97 9.28 -5.38
C PRO A 117 8.07 9.93 -4.53
N TYR A 118 8.92 10.76 -5.15
CA TYR A 118 9.97 11.50 -4.44
C TYR A 118 9.38 12.49 -3.42
N TYR A 119 8.33 13.20 -3.84
CA TYR A 119 7.67 14.19 -3.02
C TYR A 119 6.98 13.54 -1.82
N LEU A 120 6.26 12.44 -2.07
CA LEU A 120 5.63 11.64 -1.03
C LEU A 120 6.65 11.08 -0.03
N SER A 121 7.79 10.58 -0.51
CA SER A 121 8.87 10.07 0.36
C SER A 121 9.36 11.13 1.36
N ARG A 122 9.56 12.38 0.93
CA ARG A 122 9.97 13.49 1.83
C ARG A 122 8.91 13.80 2.87
N VAL A 123 7.65 13.85 2.45
CA VAL A 123 6.47 14.08 3.29
C VAL A 123 6.32 13.00 4.36
N LEU A 124 6.39 11.73 3.95
CA LEU A 124 6.26 10.58 4.86
C LEU A 124 7.40 10.53 5.87
N SER A 125 8.61 10.94 5.46
CA SER A 125 9.73 11.09 6.39
C SER A 125 9.43 12.10 7.49
N SER A 126 8.77 13.22 7.18
CA SER A 126 8.37 14.20 8.20
C SER A 126 7.34 13.59 9.16
N LEU A 127 6.26 13.03 8.60
CA LEU A 127 5.17 12.44 9.38
C LEU A 127 5.67 11.32 10.31
N ARG A 128 6.56 10.45 9.84
CA ARG A 128 7.12 9.35 10.62
C ARG A 128 7.87 9.82 11.87
N HIS A 129 8.62 10.92 11.77
CA HIS A 129 9.51 11.36 12.86
C HIS A 129 8.85 12.41 13.76
N PHE A 130 7.96 13.24 13.21
CA PHE A 130 7.40 14.40 13.89
C PHE A 130 5.90 14.27 14.19
N SER A 131 5.26 13.19 13.78
CA SER A 131 3.84 12.94 14.07
C SER A 131 3.62 11.51 14.59
N LYS A 132 2.45 11.27 15.18
CA LYS A 132 2.01 9.93 15.60
C LYS A 132 1.00 9.31 14.62
N ILE A 133 0.69 10.00 13.52
CA ILE A 133 -0.33 9.54 12.59
C ILE A 133 0.19 8.34 11.82
N LYS A 134 -0.65 7.34 11.61
CA LYS A 134 -0.29 6.23 10.74
C LYS A 134 -0.44 6.64 9.29
N THR A 135 0.39 6.07 8.43
CA THR A 135 0.42 6.38 7.00
C THR A 135 0.35 5.10 6.17
N LEU A 136 -0.52 5.11 5.17
CA LEU A 136 -0.69 4.02 4.22
C LEU A 136 -0.52 4.55 2.80
N ASN A 137 0.47 4.05 2.08
CA ASN A 137 0.68 4.33 0.66
C ASN A 137 -0.03 3.26 -0.19
N ILE A 138 -0.93 3.69 -1.09
CA ILE A 138 -1.61 2.80 -2.03
C ILE A 138 -1.21 3.05 -3.50
N ASP A 139 -0.15 3.82 -3.74
CA ASP A 139 0.44 4.00 -5.07
C ASP A 139 1.25 2.77 -5.53
N GLU A 140 1.56 2.73 -6.84
CA GLU A 140 2.29 1.63 -7.48
C GLU A 140 3.66 1.38 -6.84
N LEU A 141 4.34 2.48 -6.48
CA LEU A 141 5.69 2.45 -5.96
C LEU A 141 5.68 2.38 -4.44
N TYR A 142 6.45 1.43 -3.94
CA TYR A 142 6.59 1.20 -2.52
C TYR A 142 7.29 2.39 -1.84
N GLN A 143 6.70 2.84 -0.73
CA GLN A 143 7.20 3.98 0.04
C GLN A 143 7.80 3.52 1.36
N PRO A 144 9.13 3.45 1.51
CA PRO A 144 9.76 2.94 2.73
C PRO A 144 9.48 3.80 3.96
N ASN A 145 9.19 5.09 3.78
CA ASN A 145 8.91 6.01 4.86
C ASN A 145 7.46 5.93 5.38
N ALA A 146 6.53 5.26 4.69
CA ALA A 146 5.16 5.06 5.18
C ALA A 146 5.11 3.95 6.24
N ASP A 147 4.10 3.90 7.11
CA ASP A 147 3.94 2.76 8.04
C ASP A 147 3.53 1.49 7.31
N TYR A 148 2.66 1.65 6.31
CA TYR A 148 2.18 0.59 5.45
C TYR A 148 2.30 1.03 3.99
N SER A 149 2.63 0.10 3.10
CA SER A 149 2.64 0.37 1.67
C SER A 149 2.18 -0.84 0.87
N LEU A 150 1.36 -0.60 -0.14
CA LEU A 150 1.17 -1.55 -1.23
C LEU A 150 2.43 -1.62 -2.09
N SER A 151 2.54 -2.69 -2.90
CA SER A 151 3.59 -2.82 -3.89
C SER A 151 3.13 -3.57 -5.14
N ALA A 152 3.36 -2.97 -6.31
CA ALA A 152 2.97 -3.53 -7.61
C ALA A 152 4.01 -4.50 -8.22
N ILE A 153 4.74 -5.23 -7.37
CA ILE A 153 5.50 -6.42 -7.78
C ILE A 153 5.06 -7.57 -6.90
N SER A 154 4.78 -8.72 -7.50
CA SER A 154 4.55 -9.95 -6.75
C SER A 154 5.43 -11.08 -7.23
N MET A 155 5.79 -11.95 -6.30
CA MET A 155 6.48 -13.20 -6.52
C MET A 155 5.51 -14.33 -6.24
N LEU A 156 5.30 -15.19 -7.23
CA LEU A 156 4.50 -16.40 -7.14
C LEU A 156 5.40 -17.60 -6.88
N ILE A 157 5.13 -18.34 -5.82
CA ILE A 157 5.83 -19.58 -5.47
C ILE A 157 4.87 -20.76 -5.65
N ASN A 158 5.23 -21.70 -6.51
CA ASN A 158 4.53 -22.97 -6.65
C ASN A 158 5.10 -24.00 -5.67
N GLU A 159 4.40 -24.18 -4.56
CA GLU A 159 4.81 -25.08 -3.48
C GLU A 159 4.88 -26.56 -3.90
N LYS A 160 4.21 -26.95 -4.99
CA LYS A 160 4.28 -28.32 -5.54
C LYS A 160 5.60 -28.58 -6.28
N LEU A 161 6.15 -27.55 -6.93
CA LEU A 161 7.41 -27.67 -7.67
C LEU A 161 8.62 -27.44 -6.76
N CYS A 162 8.48 -26.63 -5.71
CA CYS A 162 9.55 -26.32 -4.79
C CYS A 162 9.99 -27.53 -3.94
N SER A 163 11.24 -27.95 -4.08
CA SER A 163 11.90 -28.94 -3.21
C SER A 163 12.63 -28.36 -2.00
N GLY A 164 12.76 -27.04 -1.91
CA GLY A 164 13.58 -26.41 -0.86
C GLY A 164 15.09 -26.64 -1.03
N CYS A 165 15.60 -26.80 -2.25
CA CYS A 165 17.04 -27.03 -2.51
C CYS A 165 17.95 -25.89 -2.04
N GLY A 166 17.44 -24.66 -1.95
CA GLY A 166 18.19 -23.50 -1.47
C GLY A 166 18.92 -22.69 -2.54
N ASP A 167 18.84 -23.05 -3.83
CA ASP A 167 19.49 -22.29 -4.91
C ASP A 167 19.13 -20.81 -4.89
N CYS A 168 17.83 -20.52 -4.67
CA CYS A 168 17.30 -19.17 -4.52
C CYS A 168 17.92 -18.37 -3.36
N VAL A 169 18.33 -19.04 -2.27
CA VAL A 169 19.00 -18.44 -1.11
C VAL A 169 20.44 -18.10 -1.47
N ALA A 170 21.14 -19.03 -2.14
CA ALA A 170 22.54 -18.88 -2.53
C ALA A 170 22.76 -17.70 -3.49
N VAL A 171 21.82 -17.45 -4.41
CA VAL A 171 21.91 -16.36 -5.39
C VAL A 171 21.39 -15.01 -4.87
N CYS A 172 20.75 -14.98 -3.70
CA CYS A 172 20.19 -13.75 -3.14
C CYS A 172 21.31 -12.81 -2.68
N ARG A 173 21.49 -11.68 -3.38
CA ARG A 173 22.55 -10.69 -3.09
C ARG A 173 22.15 -9.59 -2.10
N THR A 174 20.96 -9.64 -1.51
CA THR A 174 20.53 -8.61 -0.53
C THR A 174 21.39 -8.69 0.73
N MET A 175 22.20 -7.64 0.98
CA MET A 175 22.91 -7.17 2.20
C MET A 175 23.63 -8.18 3.12
N SER A 176 23.36 -9.49 3.05
CA SER A 176 23.98 -10.61 3.75
C SER A 176 23.37 -11.91 3.20
N LYS A 177 23.84 -12.39 2.03
CA LYS A 177 23.47 -13.65 1.34
C LYS A 177 22.23 -14.38 1.90
N GLY A 178 21.05 -14.14 1.34
CA GLY A 178 19.82 -14.86 1.73
C GLY A 178 18.96 -14.21 2.82
N LEU A 179 19.28 -13.01 3.32
CA LEU A 179 18.44 -12.39 4.36
C LEU A 179 16.97 -12.17 3.92
N ALA A 180 16.75 -11.91 2.63
CA ALA A 180 15.42 -11.71 2.06
C ALA A 180 14.67 -13.01 1.73
N ILE A 181 15.38 -14.13 1.54
CA ILE A 181 14.80 -15.42 1.16
C ILE A 181 15.57 -16.55 1.80
N ASN A 182 14.87 -17.39 2.57
CA ASN A 182 15.41 -18.53 3.30
C ASN A 182 14.60 -19.80 3.00
N VAL A 183 15.10 -20.94 3.47
CA VAL A 183 14.35 -22.20 3.48
C VAL A 183 14.05 -22.59 4.92
N VAL A 184 12.76 -22.73 5.25
CA VAL A 184 12.29 -23.16 6.58
C VAL A 184 11.34 -24.33 6.38
N GLY A 185 11.62 -25.47 7.04
CA GLY A 185 10.79 -26.68 6.90
C GLY A 185 10.73 -27.22 5.46
N GLY A 186 11.81 -27.07 4.68
CA GLY A 186 11.87 -27.50 3.28
C GLY A 186 11.07 -26.63 2.30
N LYS A 187 10.50 -25.51 2.75
CA LYS A 187 9.79 -24.54 1.92
C LYS A 187 10.46 -23.17 1.96
N ILE A 188 10.26 -22.41 0.90
CA ILE A 188 10.82 -21.06 0.79
C ILE A 188 10.09 -20.14 1.77
N TYR A 189 10.81 -19.31 2.50
CA TYR A 189 10.26 -18.23 3.31
C TYR A 189 10.92 -16.92 2.88
N VAL A 190 10.11 -15.91 2.59
CA VAL A 190 10.58 -14.64 2.03
C VAL A 190 10.19 -13.53 2.98
N LYS A 191 11.13 -12.61 3.20
CA LYS A 191 10.93 -11.34 3.91
C LYS A 191 10.80 -10.24 2.86
N PRO A 192 9.57 -9.85 2.46
CA PRO A 192 9.32 -8.86 1.43
C PRO A 192 10.15 -7.59 1.61
N GLU A 193 10.17 -7.05 2.82
CA GLU A 193 10.80 -5.79 3.22
C GLU A 193 12.30 -5.73 2.93
N LEU A 194 12.97 -6.89 2.78
CA LEU A 194 14.38 -7.00 2.41
C LEU A 194 14.57 -7.33 0.92
N CYS A 195 13.55 -7.81 0.23
CA CYS A 195 13.65 -8.21 -1.16
C CYS A 195 13.67 -6.97 -2.08
N VAL A 196 14.69 -6.86 -2.92
CA VAL A 196 14.83 -5.76 -3.88
C VAL A 196 14.18 -6.06 -5.24
N GLY A 197 13.50 -7.21 -5.37
CA GLY A 197 12.82 -7.59 -6.61
C GLY A 197 13.74 -7.87 -7.80
N CYS A 198 15.01 -8.21 -7.57
CA CYS A 198 16.01 -8.41 -8.64
C CYS A 198 15.74 -9.61 -9.58
N GLY A 199 14.84 -10.53 -9.22
CA GLY A 199 14.47 -11.68 -10.06
C GLY A 199 15.47 -12.84 -10.11
N MET A 200 16.68 -12.71 -9.56
CA MET A 200 17.69 -13.78 -9.62
C MET A 200 17.22 -15.13 -9.08
N CYS A 201 16.38 -15.14 -8.04
CA CYS A 201 15.84 -16.39 -7.50
C CYS A 201 14.91 -17.12 -8.47
N ALA A 202 14.20 -16.42 -9.35
CA ALA A 202 13.35 -17.03 -10.38
C ALA A 202 14.20 -17.62 -11.51
N GLU A 203 15.19 -16.88 -11.99
CA GLU A 203 16.12 -17.30 -13.05
C GLU A 203 16.90 -18.58 -12.68
N PHE A 204 17.40 -18.65 -11.44
CA PHE A 204 18.19 -19.81 -10.98
C PHE A 204 17.33 -20.96 -10.45
N CYS A 205 15.99 -20.83 -10.46
CA CYS A 205 15.12 -21.90 -10.00
C CYS A 205 15.05 -23.01 -11.07
N SER A 206 15.89 -24.03 -10.92
CA SER A 206 15.94 -25.23 -11.79
C SER A 206 14.60 -25.96 -11.96
N ARG A 207 13.65 -25.74 -11.03
CA ARG A 207 12.31 -26.33 -11.04
C ARG A 207 11.21 -25.41 -11.56
N GLY A 208 11.53 -24.17 -11.92
CA GLY A 208 10.54 -23.17 -12.35
C GLY A 208 9.47 -22.88 -11.27
N ALA A 209 9.84 -23.00 -9.99
CA ALA A 209 8.90 -22.86 -8.88
C ALA A 209 8.61 -21.39 -8.51
N ILE A 210 9.41 -20.44 -8.99
CA ILE A 210 9.32 -19.01 -8.64
C ILE A 210 9.09 -18.20 -9.91
N VAL A 211 8.08 -17.32 -9.91
CA VAL A 211 7.76 -16.42 -11.04
C VAL A 211 7.53 -15.00 -10.50
N PHE A 212 8.03 -13.98 -11.19
CA PHE A 212 7.75 -12.58 -10.87
C PHE A 212 6.68 -12.01 -11.80
N GLU A 213 5.69 -11.35 -11.22
CA GLU A 213 4.71 -10.53 -11.93
C GLU A 213 4.97 -9.05 -11.60
N LYS A 214 5.07 -8.20 -12.63
CA LYS A 214 5.30 -6.76 -12.50
C LYS A 214 4.48 -5.99 -13.53
N GLY A 215 4.14 -4.74 -13.24
CA GLY A 215 3.61 -3.77 -14.21
C GLY A 215 2.34 -3.05 -13.74
N ASP A 216 1.93 -2.04 -14.51
CA ASP A 216 0.78 -1.17 -14.22
C ASP A 216 -0.52 -1.95 -13.99
N GLY A 217 -0.72 -3.05 -14.73
CA GLY A 217 -1.89 -3.92 -14.57
C GLY A 217 -2.00 -4.54 -13.18
N LEU A 218 -0.87 -4.81 -12.49
CA LEU A 218 -0.90 -5.35 -11.14
C LEU A 218 -1.34 -4.29 -10.12
N HIS A 219 -0.97 -3.02 -10.32
CA HIS A 219 -1.43 -1.93 -9.44
C HIS A 219 -2.94 -1.74 -9.54
N SER A 220 -3.49 -1.72 -10.75
CA SER A 220 -4.94 -1.64 -10.96
C SER A 220 -5.67 -2.81 -10.31
N LEU A 221 -5.20 -4.05 -10.51
CA LEU A 221 -5.78 -5.23 -9.86
C LEU A 221 -5.74 -5.14 -8.33
N MET A 222 -4.67 -4.61 -7.76
CA MET A 222 -4.56 -4.42 -6.31
C MET A 222 -5.54 -3.36 -5.79
N LEU A 223 -5.73 -2.26 -6.51
CA LEU A 223 -6.71 -1.24 -6.15
C LEU A 223 -8.15 -1.74 -6.31
N GLU A 224 -8.43 -2.53 -7.35
CA GLU A 224 -9.73 -3.20 -7.51
C GLU A 224 -10.01 -4.15 -6.34
N GLU A 225 -9.04 -4.98 -5.98
CA GLU A 225 -9.15 -5.90 -4.85
C GLU A 225 -9.31 -5.17 -3.52
N LEU A 226 -8.56 -4.08 -3.31
CA LEU A 226 -8.70 -3.22 -2.12
C LEU A 226 -10.12 -2.68 -2.00
N VAL A 227 -10.67 -2.13 -3.09
CA VAL A 227 -12.04 -1.62 -3.10
C VAL A 227 -13.04 -2.74 -2.84
N ARG A 228 -12.86 -3.92 -3.45
CA ARG A 228 -13.71 -5.09 -3.23
C ARG A 228 -13.70 -5.54 -1.76
N CYS A 229 -12.53 -5.56 -1.11
CA CYS A 229 -12.41 -5.89 0.30
C CYS A 229 -13.06 -4.82 1.19
N LEU A 230 -12.95 -3.53 0.86
CA LEU A 230 -13.64 -2.45 1.57
C LEU A 230 -15.16 -2.54 1.43
N GLU A 231 -15.66 -2.86 0.22
CA GLU A 231 -17.09 -3.12 -0.03
C GLU A 231 -17.59 -4.29 0.82
N ALA A 232 -16.85 -5.40 0.87
CA ALA A 232 -17.20 -6.55 1.70
C ALA A 232 -17.24 -6.19 3.20
N SER A 233 -16.25 -5.45 3.70
CA SER A 233 -16.21 -4.98 5.09
C SER A 233 -17.35 -4.01 5.42
N ALA A 234 -17.77 -3.16 4.48
CA ALA A 234 -18.90 -2.25 4.66
C ALA A 234 -20.25 -2.98 4.76
N VAL A 235 -20.43 -4.11 4.07
CA VAL A 235 -21.64 -4.94 4.15
C VAL A 235 -21.83 -5.53 5.56
N TYR A 236 -20.74 -5.92 6.24
CA TYR A 236 -20.79 -6.40 7.63
C TYR A 236 -21.11 -5.30 8.66
N LEU A 237 -20.90 -4.02 8.30
CA LEU A 237 -21.19 -2.86 9.15
C LEU A 237 -22.58 -2.24 8.88
N SER A 238 -23.39 -2.85 8.00
CA SER A 238 -24.78 -2.41 7.80
C SER A 238 -25.61 -2.63 9.08
N PRO A 239 -26.51 -1.70 9.47
CA PRO A 239 -27.25 -1.74 10.74
C PRO A 239 -28.13 -2.98 10.95
N GLU A 240 -28.42 -3.74 9.90
CA GLU A 240 -29.30 -4.91 9.95
C GLU A 240 -28.59 -6.15 10.55
N ASN A 241 -27.26 -6.27 10.39
CA ASN A 241 -26.52 -7.42 10.92
C ASN A 241 -26.05 -7.25 12.37
N PHE A 242 -26.08 -6.03 12.93
CA PHE A 242 -25.80 -5.80 14.35
C PHE A 242 -26.96 -6.21 15.27
N LYS A 243 -28.20 -6.29 14.74
CA LYS A 243 -29.37 -6.76 15.49
C LYS A 243 -29.43 -8.27 15.69
N ASN A 244 -28.74 -9.04 14.84
CA ASN A 244 -28.78 -10.51 14.91
C ASN A 244 -27.64 -11.13 15.74
N SER A 245 -26.72 -10.32 16.28
CA SER A 245 -25.63 -10.78 17.15
C SER A 245 -25.79 -10.42 18.63
N GLN A 246 -26.90 -9.75 19.01
CA GLN A 246 -27.19 -9.37 20.41
C GLN A 246 -28.43 -10.05 21.02
N THR A 247 -29.01 -11.07 20.38
CA THR A 247 -30.17 -11.83 20.90
C THR A 247 -29.85 -13.29 21.27
N SER A 248 -28.57 -13.62 21.40
CA SER A 248 -28.14 -14.94 21.89
C SER A 248 -26.97 -14.82 22.86
N LEU A 249 -27.22 -14.15 23.99
CA LEU A 249 -26.55 -14.32 25.27
C LEU A 249 -27.57 -14.07 26.38
#